data_AF-A0A7C5SRB5-F1
#
_entry.id   AF-A0A7C5SRB5-F1
#
_cell.length_a   1.000
_cell.length_b   1.000
_cell.length_c   1.000
_cell.angle_alpha   90.00
_cell.angle_beta   90.00
_cell.angle_gamma   90.00
#
_symmetry.space_group_name_H-M   'P 1'
#
loop_
_entity.id
_entity.type
_entity.pdbx_description
1 polymer ?
#
loop_
_entity_poly.entity_id
_entity_poly.type
_entity_poly.pdbx_seq_one_letter_code
_entity_poly.pdbx_strand_id
1 'polypeptide(L)'
;GAMHTFEHLLAMKMRDHLEGIVDVSPMGCRTGFYAVIIGEPKPEAVMDAFARALADIVAHEGPVPAANPLECGNYRDHDLEEAKFWSRHVLERGLHVQETILIEGR
;
A
#
# COMPACT_ATOMS: atom_id res chain seq x y z
N GLY A 1 6.65 12.51 0.20
CA GLY A 1 7.73 11.51 0.13
C GLY A 1 7.20 10.10 0.23
N ALA A 2 7.20 9.49 1.42
CA ALA A 2 6.88 8.07 1.59
C ALA A 2 5.49 7.66 1.11
N MET A 3 4.42 8.37 1.49
CA MET A 3 3.04 8.02 1.11
C MET A 3 2.85 7.90 -0.42
N HIS A 4 3.45 8.81 -1.17
CA HIS A 4 3.40 8.82 -2.62
C HIS A 4 4.27 7.72 -3.25
N THR A 5 5.39 7.38 -2.59
CA THR A 5 6.21 6.22 -3.00
C THR A 5 5.49 4.90 -2.75
N PHE A 6 4.78 4.78 -1.62
CA PHE A 6 3.91 3.65 -1.34
C PHE A 6 2.79 3.53 -2.36
N GLU A 7 2.13 4.62 -2.78
CA GLU A 7 1.10 4.57 -3.83
C GLU A 7 1.64 3.91 -5.11
N HIS A 8 2.79 4.37 -5.60
CA HIS A 8 3.43 3.80 -6.79
C HIS A 8 3.78 2.32 -6.62
N LEU A 9 4.36 1.95 -5.49
CA LEU A 9 4.80 0.57 -5.26
C LEU A 9 3.62 -0.37 -4.98
N LEU A 10 2.71 -0.01 -4.08
CA LEU A 10 1.54 -0.82 -3.73
C LEU A 10 0.60 -1.00 -4.91
N ALA A 11 0.43 0.01 -5.77
CA ALA A 11 -0.35 -0.14 -6.99
C ALA A 11 0.16 -1.30 -7.85
N MET A 12 1.47 -1.48 -7.97
CA MET A 12 2.02 -2.61 -8.73
C MET A 12 2.04 -3.89 -7.90
N LYS A 13 2.60 -3.85 -6.69
CA LYS A 13 2.84 -5.04 -5.86
C LYS A 13 1.56 -5.72 -5.39
N MET A 14 0.50 -4.98 -5.09
CA MET A 14 -0.78 -5.61 -4.72
C MET A 14 -1.36 -6.43 -5.88
N ARG A 15 -1.15 -6.00 -7.13
CA ARG A 15 -1.63 -6.72 -8.33
C ARG A 15 -0.89 -8.02 -8.59
N ASP A 16 0.34 -8.16 -8.06
CA ASP A 16 1.10 -9.42 -8.13
C ASP A 16 0.54 -10.49 -7.17
N HIS A 17 -0.15 -10.08 -6.10
CA HIS A 17 -0.56 -10.98 -5.00
C HIS A 17 -2.09 -11.13 -4.85
N LEU A 18 -2.89 -10.28 -5.49
CA LEU A 18 -4.35 -10.36 -5.43
C LEU A 18 -4.98 -9.90 -6.75
N GLU A 19 -5.82 -10.76 -7.32
CA GLU A 19 -6.59 -10.45 -8.52
C GLU A 19 -7.73 -9.47 -8.22
N GLY A 20 -8.20 -8.75 -9.25
CA GLY A 20 -9.35 -7.86 -9.14
C GLY A 20 -9.06 -6.48 -8.52
N ILE A 21 -7.79 -6.15 -8.23
CA ILE A 21 -7.39 -4.82 -7.75
C ILE A 21 -7.73 -3.76 -8.81
N VAL A 22 -8.70 -2.90 -8.49
CA VAL A 22 -9.07 -1.73 -9.29
C VAL A 22 -8.10 -0.60 -9.00
N ASP A 23 -7.92 -0.28 -7.72
CA ASP A 23 -7.15 0.89 -7.27
C ASP A 23 -6.56 0.70 -5.87
N VAL A 24 -5.43 1.36 -5.60
CA VAL A 24 -4.81 1.49 -4.28
C VAL A 24 -4.37 2.93 -4.09
N SER A 25 -5.11 3.68 -3.27
CA SER A 25 -4.95 5.14 -3.11
C SER A 25 -4.60 5.53 -1.68
N PRO A 26 -3.75 6.57 -1.48
CA PRO A 26 -3.42 7.05 -0.14
C PRO A 26 -4.63 7.70 0.53
N MET A 27 -4.82 7.45 1.82
CA MET A 27 -5.82 8.17 2.61
C MET A 27 -5.37 9.61 2.87
N GLY A 28 -6.30 10.56 2.85
CA GLY A 28 -6.01 11.97 3.12
C GLY A 28 -5.48 12.26 4.54
N CYS A 29 -5.82 11.40 5.52
CA CYS A 29 -5.25 11.46 6.87
C CYS A 29 -3.79 10.95 6.95
N ARG A 30 -3.28 10.32 5.88
CA ARG A 30 -1.92 9.79 5.73
C ARG A 30 -1.55 8.71 6.75
N THR A 31 -2.51 7.90 7.18
CA THR A 31 -2.28 6.77 8.10
C THR A 31 -2.45 5.40 7.42
N GLY A 32 -2.61 5.36 6.10
CA GLY A 32 -2.77 4.14 5.33
C GLY A 32 -3.35 4.38 3.94
N PHE A 33 -3.89 3.33 3.33
CA PHE A 33 -4.39 3.30 1.96
C PHE A 33 -5.80 2.71 1.90
N TYR A 34 -6.59 3.15 0.93
CA TYR A 34 -7.79 2.45 0.49
C TYR A 34 -7.44 1.55 -0.69
N ALA A 35 -8.03 0.36 -0.75
CA ALA A 35 -7.96 -0.52 -1.91
C ALA A 35 -9.38 -0.86 -2.37
N VAL A 36 -9.62 -0.79 -3.68
CA VAL A 36 -10.88 -1.19 -4.30
C VAL A 36 -10.64 -2.47 -5.08
N ILE A 37 -11.43 -3.51 -4.79
CA ILE A 37 -11.23 -4.86 -5.32
C ILE A 37 -12.55 -5.37 -5.88
N ILE A 38 -12.54 -5.88 -7.11
CA ILE A 38 -13.68 -6.59 -7.70
C ILE A 38 -13.71 -8.01 -7.16
N GLY A 39 -14.87 -8.42 -6.66
CA GLY A 39 -15.11 -9.74 -6.07
C GLY A 39 -15.31 -9.67 -4.57
N GLU A 40 -15.27 -10.83 -3.91
CA GLU A 40 -15.49 -10.98 -2.47
C GLU A 40 -14.30 -11.72 -1.82
N PRO A 41 -13.07 -11.18 -1.91
CA PRO A 41 -11.94 -11.79 -1.25
C PRO A 41 -12.17 -11.78 0.27
N LYS A 42 -11.80 -12.88 0.93
CA LYS A 42 -11.80 -12.91 2.39
C LYS A 42 -10.80 -11.87 2.93
N PRO A 43 -11.10 -11.20 4.06
CA PRO A 43 -10.18 -10.22 4.64
C PRO A 43 -8.76 -10.76 4.87
N GLU A 44 -8.62 -12.04 5.22
CA GLU A 44 -7.33 -12.70 5.41
C GLU A 44 -6.53 -12.80 4.11
N ALA A 45 -7.19 -13.03 2.97
CA ALA A 45 -6.52 -13.07 1.68
C ALA A 45 -5.98 -11.67 1.29
N VAL A 46 -6.74 -10.62 1.61
CA VAL A 46 -6.29 -9.23 1.40
C VAL A 46 -5.12 -8.90 2.33
N MET A 47 -5.19 -9.30 3.59
CA MET A 47 -4.12 -9.13 4.57
C MET A 47 -2.84 -9.84 4.13
N ASP A 48 -2.93 -11.09 3.67
CA ASP A 48 -1.80 -11.88 3.18
C ASP A 48 -1.17 -11.24 1.93
N ALA A 49 -1.99 -10.79 0.99
CA ALA A 49 -1.51 -10.07 -0.20
C ALA A 49 -0.80 -8.76 0.18
N PHE A 50 -1.35 -8.01 1.13
CA PHE A 50 -0.73 -6.79 1.64
C PHE A 50 0.60 -7.08 2.34
N ALA A 51 0.69 -8.13 3.16
CA ALA A 51 1.93 -8.54 3.80
C ALA A 51 3.02 -8.86 2.78
N ARG A 52 2.68 -9.58 1.70
CA ARG A 52 3.61 -9.88 0.59
C ARG A 52 4.02 -8.63 -0.17
N ALA A 53 3.09 -7.75 -0.48
CA ALA A 53 3.39 -6.48 -1.14
C ALA A 53 4.34 -5.59 -0.29
N LEU A 54 4.15 -5.54 1.04
CA LEU A 54 5.07 -4.86 1.94
C LEU A 54 6.46 -5.51 1.94
N ALA A 55 6.54 -6.85 1.94
CA ALA A 55 7.82 -7.55 1.85
C ALA A 55 8.56 -7.24 0.53
N ASP A 56 7.82 -7.18 -0.58
CA ASP A 56 8.37 -6.77 -1.87
C ASP A 56 8.87 -5.33 -1.85
N ILE A 57 8.19 -4.42 -1.15
CA ILE A 57 8.66 -3.03 -0.98
C ILE A 57 9.96 -3.00 -0.18
N VAL A 58 10.06 -3.78 0.90
CA VAL A 58 11.31 -3.90 1.68
C VAL A 58 12.46 -4.38 0.80
N ALA A 59 12.19 -5.37 -0.06
CA ALA A 59 13.16 -5.92 -1.00
C ALA A 59 13.35 -5.10 -2.29
N HIS A 60 12.58 -4.03 -2.50
CA HIS A 60 12.61 -3.26 -3.75
C HIS A 60 13.98 -2.60 -3.93
N GLU A 61 14.63 -2.86 -5.06
CA GLU A 61 15.89 -2.24 -5.43
C GLU A 61 15.69 -1.33 -6.64
N GLY A 62 16.58 -0.34 -6.78
CA GLY A 62 16.52 0.61 -7.88
C GLY A 62 15.50 1.73 -7.68
N PRO A 63 15.12 2.44 -8.77
CA PRO A 63 14.30 3.64 -8.68
C PRO A 63 12.84 3.32 -8.32
N VAL A 64 12.15 4.33 -7.80
CA VAL A 64 10.69 4.28 -7.68
C VAL A 64 10.08 4.24 -9.09
N PRO A 65 9.25 3.25 -9.41
CA PRO A 65 8.61 3.12 -10.72
C PRO A 65 7.80 4.36 -11.07
N ALA A 66 7.82 4.79 -12.34
CA ALA A 66 7.09 5.98 -12.82
C ALA A 66 7.41 7.32 -12.11
N ALA A 67 8.47 7.40 -11.29
CA ALA A 67 8.89 8.63 -10.62
C ALA A 67 9.65 9.58 -11.57
N ASN A 68 8.99 10.04 -12.63
CA ASN A 68 9.54 10.97 -13.60
C ASN A 68 8.48 11.95 -14.14
N PRO A 69 8.88 13.05 -14.82
CA PRO A 69 7.95 14.10 -15.25
C PRO A 69 6.86 13.67 -16.24
N LEU A 70 7.03 12.55 -16.93
CA LEU A 70 6.07 12.07 -17.94
C LEU A 70 4.94 11.26 -17.30
N GLU A 71 5.22 10.60 -16.17
CA GLU A 71 4.32 9.60 -15.59
C GLU A 71 3.81 9.98 -14.20
N CYS A 72 4.40 10.97 -13.55
CA CYS A 72 4.04 11.38 -12.20
C CYS A 72 3.85 12.90 -12.08
N GLY A 73 2.67 13.31 -11.61
CA GLY A 73 2.29 14.72 -11.43
C GLY A 73 3.13 15.47 -10.39
N ASN A 74 3.81 14.75 -9.48
CA ASN A 74 4.76 15.33 -8.54
C ASN A 74 6.00 14.43 -8.34
N TYR A 75 6.69 14.11 -9.44
CA TYR A 75 7.83 13.17 -9.46
C TYR A 75 9.01 13.52 -8.53
N ARG A 76 9.04 14.72 -7.95
CA ARG A 76 10.08 15.15 -7.00
C ARG A 76 9.77 14.77 -5.56
N ASP A 77 8.54 14.35 -5.25
CA ASP A 77 8.10 14.03 -3.89
C ASP A 77 8.09 12.51 -3.61
N HIS A 78 9.26 11.87 -3.67
CA HIS A 78 9.43 10.45 -3.36
C HIS A 78 10.46 10.23 -2.25
N ASP A 79 10.24 9.17 -1.47
CA ASP A 79 11.15 8.69 -0.42
C ASP A 79 11.02 7.16 -0.31
N LEU A 80 11.92 6.44 -0.98
CA LEU A 80 11.95 4.98 -0.99
C LEU A 80 12.42 4.40 0.36
N GLU A 81 13.40 5.05 0.99
CA GLU A 81 13.97 4.54 2.23
C GLU A 81 13.00 4.67 3.40
N GLU A 82 12.24 5.77 3.46
CA GLU A 82 11.15 5.92 4.42
C GLU A 82 10.01 4.93 4.13
N ALA A 83 9.65 4.68 2.86
CA ALA A 83 8.64 3.66 2.52
C ALA A 83 9.08 2.24 2.96
N LYS A 84 10.35 1.88 2.73
CA LYS A 84 10.93 0.62 3.21
C LYS A 84 10.95 0.53 4.74
N PHE A 85 11.28 1.63 5.42
CA PHE A 85 11.27 1.70 6.88
C PHE A 85 9.88 1.38 7.42
N TRP A 86 8.84 2.06 6.94
CA TRP A 86 7.48 1.82 7.38
C TRP A 86 6.97 0.43 7.01
N SER A 87 7.38 -0.12 5.87
CA SER A 87 7.02 -1.49 5.48
C SER A 87 7.57 -2.52 6.48
N ARG A 88 8.86 -2.40 6.86
CA ARG A 88 9.44 -3.24 7.93
C ARG A 88 8.70 -3.05 9.24
N HIS A 89 8.44 -1.80 9.62
CA HIS A 89 7.76 -1.48 10.88
C HIS A 89 6.37 -2.11 11.00
N VAL A 90 5.57 -2.08 9.93
CA VAL A 90 4.24 -2.70 9.90
C VAL A 90 4.34 -4.22 9.97
N LEU A 91 5.26 -4.84 9.22
CA LEU A 91 5.47 -6.29 9.25
C LEU A 91 5.92 -6.77 10.64
N GLU A 92 6.85 -6.05 11.28
CA GLU A 92 7.36 -6.37 12.63
C GLU A 92 6.26 -6.28 13.72
N ARG A 93 5.33 -5.33 13.58
CA ARG A 93 4.20 -5.19 14.52
C ARG A 93 3.11 -6.24 14.32
N GLY A 94 3.11 -6.92 13.18
CA GLY A 94 2.09 -7.88 12.82
C GLY A 94 0.83 -7.21 12.26
N LEU A 95 0.30 -7.79 11.20
CA LEU A 95 -1.00 -7.45 10.65
C LEU A 95 -2.07 -8.34 11.29
N HIS A 96 -3.26 -7.78 11.47
CA HIS A 96 -4.46 -8.53 11.85
C HIS A 96 -5.67 -7.97 11.10
N VAL A 97 -6.70 -8.80 10.92
CA VAL A 97 -7.99 -8.34 10.41
C VAL A 97 -8.69 -7.56 11.51
N GLN A 98 -8.87 -6.25 11.30
CA GLN A 98 -9.53 -5.37 12.25
C GLN A 98 -11.04 -5.37 12.00
N GLU A 99 -11.83 -5.70 13.03
CA GLU A 99 -13.28 -5.53 12.99
C GLU A 99 -13.65 -4.05 12.94
N THR A 100 -14.71 -3.72 12.18
CA THR A 100 -15.25 -2.37 12.17
C THR A 100 -16.08 -2.15 13.42
N ILE A 101 -15.62 -1.27 14.30
CA ILE A 101 -16.36 -0.85 15.49
C ILE A 101 -17.27 0.33 15.11
N LEU A 102 -18.58 0.11 15.15
CA LEU A 102 -19.56 1.15 14.83
C LEU A 102 -19.66 2.17 15.97
N ILE A 103 -19.86 3.43 15.60
CA ILE A 103 -20.05 4.51 16.56
C ILE A 103 -21.55 4.62 16.86
N GLU A 104 -21.94 4.41 18.12
CA GLU A 104 -23.32 4.55 18.55
C GLU A 104 -23.76 6.02 18.58
N GLY A 105 -25.01 6.30 18.19
CA GLY A 105 -25.63 7.62 18.33
C GLY A 105 -25.30 8.62 17.22
N ARG A 106 -24.87 8.14 16.04
CA ARG A 106 -24.85 8.89 14.77
C ARG A 106 -25.56 8.11 13.69
#